data_AF-A0A9E5T9D4-F1
#
_entry.id   AF-A0A9E5T9D4-F1
#
_cell.length_a   1.000
_cell.length_b   1.000
_cell.length_c   1.000
_cell.angle_alpha   90.00
_cell.angle_beta   90.00
_cell.angle_gamma   90.00
#
_symmetry.space_group_name_H-M   'P 1'
#
loop_
_entity.id
_entity.type
_entity.pdbx_description
1 polymer ?
#
loop_
_entity_poly.entity_id
_entity_poly.type
_entity_poly.pdbx_seq_one_letter_code
_entity_poly.pdbx_strand_id
1 'polypeptide(L)'
;AYCYARPSHEFLGMNAGLDFESKVLVKYNAADLLRHELNQPAWRCEPIAISGVTDCYQPVERRLKITRSLLEVLLEASQPAGIVTKNSLVARDLDLLSPMAARNL
;
A
#
# COMPACT_ATOMS: atom_id res chain seq x y z
N ALA A 1 -4.04 19.42 -14.29
CA ALA A 1 -3.68 18.25 -13.45
C ALA A 1 -4.66 17.11 -13.71
N TYR A 2 -4.21 15.84 -13.76
CA TYR A 2 -5.02 14.68 -14.20
C TYR A 2 -5.31 13.62 -13.11
N CYS A 3 -4.83 13.82 -11.86
CA CYS A 3 -4.94 12.80 -10.81
C CYS A 3 -6.35 12.77 -10.20
N TYR A 4 -7.06 11.64 -10.37
CA TYR A 4 -8.42 11.45 -9.83
C TYR A 4 -8.48 11.39 -8.30
N ALA A 5 -7.35 11.14 -7.64
CA ALA A 5 -7.28 11.06 -6.18
C ALA A 5 -7.40 12.41 -5.48
N ARG A 6 -7.29 13.54 -6.19
CA ARG A 6 -7.31 14.89 -5.57
C ARG A 6 -8.49 15.15 -4.62
N PRO A 7 -9.74 14.81 -4.97
CA PRO A 7 -10.87 15.00 -4.07
C PRO A 7 -10.79 14.15 -2.79
N SER A 8 -9.91 13.14 -2.70
CA SER A 8 -9.80 12.31 -1.51
C SER A 8 -9.38 13.10 -0.26
N HIS A 9 -8.61 14.16 -0.43
CA HIS A 9 -8.17 15.03 0.66
C HIS A 9 -9.32 15.84 1.27
N GLU A 10 -10.39 16.09 0.52
CA GLU A 10 -11.57 16.83 1.03
C GLU A 10 -12.33 16.04 2.09
N PHE A 11 -12.41 14.71 1.96
CA PHE A 11 -12.96 13.83 3.00
C PHE A 11 -12.14 13.84 4.30
N LEU A 12 -10.91 14.35 4.24
CA LEU A 12 -9.99 14.46 5.37
C LEU A 12 -9.92 15.89 5.93
N GLY A 13 -10.81 16.78 5.49
CA GLY A 13 -10.84 18.19 5.89
C GLY A 13 -9.70 19.04 5.31
N MET A 14 -9.05 18.56 4.23
CA MET A 14 -7.97 19.24 3.52
C MET A 14 -8.43 19.70 2.13
N ASN A 15 -7.67 20.59 1.48
CA ASN A 15 -8.01 21.02 0.12
C ASN A 15 -7.45 20.08 -0.97
N ALA A 16 -8.15 19.96 -2.10
CA ALA A 16 -7.75 19.15 -3.26
C ALA A 16 -6.57 19.73 -4.10
N GLY A 17 -6.02 20.87 -3.67
CA GLY A 17 -4.93 21.60 -4.33
C GLY A 17 -3.60 21.46 -3.59
N LEU A 18 -3.21 22.52 -2.89
CA LEU A 18 -1.95 22.63 -2.15
C LEU A 18 -1.77 21.54 -1.09
N ASP A 19 -2.84 21.19 -0.36
CA ASP A 19 -2.71 20.16 0.68
C ASP A 19 -2.48 18.78 0.05
N PHE A 20 -3.17 18.46 -1.05
CA PHE A 20 -2.94 17.22 -1.81
C PHE A 20 -1.49 17.08 -2.28
N GLU A 21 -0.85 18.18 -2.68
CA GLU A 21 0.51 18.18 -3.22
C GLU A 21 1.59 18.21 -2.14
N SER A 22 1.27 18.69 -0.94
CA SER A 22 2.25 18.94 0.13
C SER A 22 2.11 18.02 1.34
N LYS A 23 0.95 17.38 1.55
CA LYS A 23 0.67 16.58 2.75
C LYS A 23 0.42 15.13 2.40
N VAL A 24 1.22 14.26 3.01
CA VAL A 24 1.09 12.81 2.95
C VAL A 24 0.58 12.32 4.30
N LEU A 25 -0.54 11.59 4.30
CA LEU A 25 -1.01 10.87 5.48
C LEU A 25 -0.41 9.48 5.54
N VAL A 26 0.01 9.09 6.74
CA VAL A 26 0.75 7.85 6.99
C VAL A 26 0.02 7.02 8.02
N LYS A 27 -0.17 5.73 7.73
CA LYS A 27 -0.74 4.74 8.64
C LYS A 27 0.38 3.86 9.19
N TYR A 28 0.99 4.28 10.30
CA TYR A 28 2.19 3.62 10.85
C TYR A 28 1.96 2.16 11.28
N ASN A 29 0.77 1.85 11.78
CA ASN A 29 0.40 0.51 12.26
C ASN A 29 -0.28 -0.37 11.19
N ALA A 30 -0.14 -0.05 9.90
CA ALA A 30 -0.87 -0.72 8.83
C ALA A 30 -0.56 -2.23 8.75
N ALA A 31 0.69 -2.64 8.94
CA ALA A 31 1.09 -4.06 8.89
C ALA A 31 0.49 -4.87 10.05
N ASP A 32 0.44 -4.29 11.25
CA ASP A 32 -0.16 -4.96 12.41
C ASP A 32 -1.66 -5.13 12.25
N LEU A 33 -2.34 -4.09 11.76
CA LEU A 33 -3.78 -4.15 11.46
C LEU A 33 -4.07 -5.17 10.35
N LEU A 34 -3.27 -5.20 9.29
CA LEU A 34 -3.42 -6.18 8.22
C LEU A 34 -3.25 -7.60 8.78
N ARG A 35 -2.18 -7.86 9.54
CA ARG A 35 -1.95 -9.18 10.14
C ARG A 35 -3.12 -9.59 11.04
N HIS A 36 -3.65 -8.66 11.83
CA HIS A 36 -4.82 -8.93 12.67
C HIS A 36 -6.05 -9.31 11.82
N GLU A 37 -6.33 -8.56 10.76
CA GLU A 37 -7.49 -8.77 9.89
C GLU A 37 -7.40 -10.11 9.13
N LEU A 38 -6.23 -10.44 8.57
CA LEU A 38 -6.02 -11.70 7.85
C LEU A 38 -6.15 -12.94 8.74
N ASN A 39 -5.98 -12.81 10.06
CA ASN A 39 -6.14 -13.90 11.03
C ASN A 39 -7.59 -14.06 11.51
N GLN A 40 -8.52 -13.21 11.08
CA GLN A 40 -9.92 -13.35 11.47
C GLN A 40 -10.53 -14.60 10.83
N PRO A 41 -11.30 -15.42 11.58
CA PRO A 41 -11.96 -16.60 11.01
C PRO A 41 -12.92 -16.29 9.86
N ALA A 42 -13.43 -15.05 9.82
CA ALA A 42 -14.33 -14.57 8.78
C ALA A 42 -13.60 -14.07 7.53
N TRP A 43 -12.26 -13.96 7.56
CA TRP A 43 -11.49 -13.47 6.43
C TRP A 43 -11.66 -14.40 5.23
N ARG A 44 -11.97 -13.80 4.08
CA ARG A 44 -12.06 -14.50 2.80
C ARG A 44 -10.92 -14.00 1.93
N CYS A 45 -10.06 -14.92 1.52
CA CYS A 45 -8.91 -14.60 0.70
C CYS A 45 -9.37 -14.14 -0.70
N GLU A 46 -9.22 -12.84 -0.94
CA GLU A 46 -9.45 -12.20 -2.24
C GLU A 46 -8.26 -11.26 -2.53
N PRO A 47 -7.87 -11.05 -3.81
CA PRO A 47 -6.74 -10.18 -4.13
C PRO A 47 -6.89 -8.76 -3.58
N ILE A 48 -5.89 -8.29 -2.84
CA ILE A 48 -5.87 -6.94 -2.28
C ILE A 48 -5.22 -5.97 -3.27
N ALA A 49 -5.93 -4.89 -3.62
CA ALA A 49 -5.36 -3.81 -4.43
C ALA A 49 -4.65 -2.77 -3.56
N ILE A 50 -3.34 -2.62 -3.74
CA ILE A 50 -2.52 -1.59 -3.12
C ILE A 50 -2.40 -0.40 -4.10
N SER A 51 -2.40 0.81 -3.55
CA SER A 51 -2.32 2.08 -4.29
C SER A 51 -3.58 2.52 -5.03
N GLY A 52 -4.74 2.29 -4.43
CA GLY A 52 -6.02 2.76 -4.97
C GLY A 52 -6.20 4.29 -5.01
N VAL A 53 -5.56 5.05 -4.10
CA VAL A 53 -5.66 6.53 -4.06
C VAL A 53 -4.28 7.18 -3.90
N THR A 54 -3.38 6.54 -3.19
CA THR A 54 -2.01 7.02 -2.95
C THR A 54 -1.00 6.00 -3.43
N ASP A 55 -0.01 6.44 -4.23
CA ASP A 55 1.13 5.59 -4.61
C ASP A 55 1.87 5.14 -3.34
N CYS A 56 1.96 3.84 -3.10
CA CYS A 56 2.52 3.26 -1.87
C CYS A 56 4.04 3.41 -1.82
N TYR A 57 4.67 3.74 -2.94
CA TYR A 57 6.10 3.97 -3.07
C TYR A 57 6.46 5.45 -3.17
N GLN A 58 5.68 6.37 -2.57
CA GLN A 58 6.09 7.78 -2.42
C GLN A 58 7.50 7.91 -1.81
N PRO A 59 8.25 9.01 -2.04
CA PRO A 59 9.62 9.15 -1.54
C PRO A 59 9.83 8.88 -0.05
N VAL A 60 8.83 9.17 0.79
CA VAL A 60 8.84 8.92 2.23
C VAL A 60 8.94 7.42 2.58
N GLU A 61 8.46 6.54 1.70
CA GLU A 61 8.52 5.08 1.87
C GLU A 61 9.95 4.53 1.91
N ARG A 62 10.94 5.26 1.38
CA ARG A 62 12.36 4.89 1.52
C ARG A 62 12.78 4.77 2.98
N ARG A 63 12.16 5.58 3.85
CA ARG A 63 12.44 5.62 5.29
C ARG A 63 11.44 4.80 6.08
N LEU A 64 10.15 4.92 5.75
CA LEU A 64 9.07 4.33 6.55
C LEU A 64 8.94 2.82 6.36
N LYS A 65 9.23 2.29 5.16
CA LYS A 65 9.14 0.85 4.85
C LYS A 65 7.77 0.23 5.19
N ILE A 66 6.69 1.00 5.12
CA ILE A 66 5.33 0.52 5.46
C ILE A 66 4.82 -0.41 4.36
N THR A 67 5.06 -0.07 3.09
CA THR A 67 4.70 -0.96 1.98
C THR A 67 5.46 -2.26 2.06
N ARG A 68 6.75 -2.20 2.40
CA ARG A 68 7.56 -3.41 2.60
C ARG A 68 6.99 -4.29 3.71
N SER A 69 6.66 -3.72 4.88
CA SER A 69 6.11 -4.52 5.99
C SER A 69 4.73 -5.10 5.68
N LEU A 70 3.92 -4.43 4.85
CA LEU A 70 2.69 -5.02 4.31
C LEU A 70 3.00 -6.23 3.42
N LEU A 71 3.99 -6.14 2.52
CA LEU A 71 4.39 -7.25 1.65
C LEU A 71 4.91 -8.46 2.43
N GLU A 72 5.65 -8.23 3.52
CA GLU A 72 6.08 -9.30 4.43
C GLU A 72 4.87 -10.05 5.00
N VAL A 73 3.87 -9.32 5.52
CA VAL A 73 2.61 -9.91 6.04
C VAL A 73 1.84 -10.67 4.95
N LEU A 74 1.73 -10.09 3.74
CA LEU A 74 1.00 -10.71 2.63
C LEU A 74 1.65 -12.01 2.18
N LEU A 75 2.99 -12.03 2.09
CA LEU A 75 3.75 -13.23 1.74
C LEU A 75 3.63 -14.32 2.81
N GLU A 76 3.73 -13.95 4.09
CA GLU A 76 3.51 -14.85 5.25
C GLU A 76 2.11 -15.48 5.19
N ALA A 77 1.08 -14.67 4.97
CA ALA A 77 -0.31 -15.10 4.93
C ALA A 77 -0.71 -15.80 3.63
N SER A 78 0.18 -15.86 2.62
CA SER A 78 -0.16 -16.35 1.27
C SER A 78 -1.35 -15.59 0.66
N GLN A 79 -1.43 -14.29 0.95
CA GLN A 79 -2.53 -13.42 0.58
C GLN A 79 -2.21 -12.71 -0.74
N PRO A 80 -3.00 -12.93 -1.81
CA PRO A 80 -2.75 -12.30 -3.09
C PRO A 80 -2.89 -10.78 -3.04
N ALA A 81 -2.04 -10.08 -3.81
CA ALA A 81 -2.08 -8.62 -3.88
C ALA A 81 -1.57 -8.06 -5.22
N GLY A 82 -2.18 -6.97 -5.66
CA GLY A 82 -1.74 -6.18 -6.81
C GLY A 82 -1.25 -4.80 -6.39
N ILE A 83 -0.22 -4.28 -7.07
CA ILE A 83 0.33 -2.94 -6.81
C ILE A 83 0.29 -2.12 -8.09
N VAL A 84 -0.20 -0.89 -7.99
CA VAL A 84 -0.07 0.12 -9.06
C VAL A 84 0.86 1.23 -8.58
N THR A 85 1.99 1.41 -9.25
CA THR A 85 2.96 2.47 -8.89
C THR A 85 3.62 3.05 -10.12
N LYS A 86 4.01 4.33 -10.05
CA LYS A 86 4.87 4.99 -11.04
C LYS A 86 6.31 5.16 -10.53
N ASN A 87 6.62 4.65 -9.34
CA ASN A 87 7.91 4.85 -8.71
C ASN A 87 8.80 3.60 -8.83
N SER A 88 10.04 3.81 -9.31
CA SER A 88 11.09 2.79 -9.38
C SER A 88 11.47 2.17 -8.02
N LEU A 89 11.09 2.78 -6.90
CA LEU A 89 11.37 2.26 -5.55
C LEU A 89 10.79 0.85 -5.32
N VAL A 90 9.77 0.44 -6.07
CA VAL A 90 9.23 -0.93 -6.05
C VAL A 90 10.31 -2.00 -6.25
N ALA A 91 11.37 -1.69 -7.02
CA ALA A 91 12.47 -2.63 -7.25
C ALA A 91 13.26 -2.98 -5.97
N ARG A 92 13.15 -2.17 -4.91
CA ARG A 92 13.75 -2.47 -3.59
C ARG A 92 13.22 -3.78 -3.02
N ASP A 93 11.94 -4.06 -3.22
CA ASP A 93 11.23 -5.15 -2.55
C ASP A 93 11.04 -6.38 -3.47
N LEU A 94 11.88 -6.52 -4.50
CA LEU A 94 11.89 -7.70 -5.37
C LEU A 94 12.15 -8.99 -4.61
N ASP A 95 12.88 -8.93 -3.49
CA ASP A 95 13.10 -10.08 -2.62
C ASP A 95 11.81 -10.64 -2.00
N LEU A 96 10.75 -9.84 -1.90
CA LEU A 96 9.41 -10.26 -1.45
C LEU A 96 8.48 -10.52 -2.63
N LEU A 97 8.50 -9.63 -3.64
CA LEU A 97 7.61 -9.71 -4.80
C LEU A 97 7.91 -10.91 -5.70
N SER A 98 9.17 -11.29 -5.88
CA SER A 98 9.53 -12.45 -6.71
C SER A 98 8.99 -13.77 -6.13
N PRO A 99 9.15 -14.08 -4.83
CA PRO A 99 8.48 -15.22 -4.20
C PRO A 99 6.95 -15.18 -4.28
N MET A 100 6.32 -14.02 -4.11
CA MET A 100 4.86 -13.87 -4.27
C MET A 100 4.43 -14.23 -5.70
N ALA A 101 5.10 -13.66 -6.71
CA ALA A 101 4.83 -13.94 -8.10
C ALA A 101 5.03 -15.42 -8.46
N ALA A 102 6.08 -16.07 -7.94
CA ALA A 102 6.32 -17.50 -8.15
C ALA A 102 5.20 -18.39 -7.60
N ARG A 103 4.42 -17.88 -6.64
CA ARG A 103 3.28 -18.56 -6.00
C ARG A 103 1.93 -18.13 -6.58
N ASN A 104 1.92 -17.26 -7.60
CA ASN A 104 0.72 -16.61 -8.15
C ASN A 104 -0.11 -15.87 -7.09
N LEU A 105 0.58 -15.17 -6.18
CA LEU A 105 0.00 -14.25 -5.19
C LEU A 105 0.03 -12.81 -5.72
#